data_AF-A0A382KXY7-F1
#
_entry.id   AF-A0A382KXY7-F1
#
_cell.length_a   1.000
_cell.length_b   1.000
_cell.length_c   1.000
_cell.angle_alpha   90.00
_cell.angle_beta   90.00
_cell.angle_gamma   90.00
#
_symmetry.space_group_name_H-M   'P 1'
#
loop_
_entity.id
_entity.type
_entity.pdbx_description
1 polymer ?
#
loop_
_entity_poly.entity_id
_entity_poly.type
_entity_poly.pdbx_seq_one_letter_code
_entity_poly.pdbx_strand_id
1 'polypeptide(L)' 'MSTNPVSAALRSGLFTRTVGKRILYFQELSSTMDEAARQAGAGAEEGTVIIAETQHAGRGRFGRTWVSAMGN' A
#
# COMPACT_ATOMS: atom_id res chain seq x y z
N MET A 1 14.65 10.17 7.19
CA MET A 1 13.74 9.10 6.73
C MET A 1 14.17 8.77 5.31
N SER A 2 14.66 7.55 5.07
CA SER A 2 15.10 7.13 3.74
C SER A 2 13.87 7.05 2.83
N THR A 3 13.81 7.90 1.81
CA THR A 3 12.78 7.82 0.78
C THR A 3 12.94 6.49 0.06
N ASN A 4 11.89 5.66 0.04
CA ASN A 4 11.90 4.42 -0.72
C ASN A 4 11.97 4.76 -2.23
N PRO A 5 12.91 4.17 -3.00
CA PRO A 5 13.09 4.52 -4.41
C PRO A 5 11.88 4.14 -5.27
N VAL A 6 11.15 3.07 -4.94
CA VAL A 6 9.94 2.64 -5.64
C VAL A 6 8.83 3.67 -5.44
N SER A 7 8.59 4.09 -4.18
CA SER A 7 7.54 5.09 -3.92
C SER A 7 7.88 6.44 -4.55
N ALA A 8 9.15 6.84 -4.59
CA ALA A 8 9.60 8.04 -5.27
C ALA A 8 9.37 7.96 -6.80
N ALA A 9 9.76 6.85 -7.43
CA ALA A 9 9.56 6.63 -8.86
C ALA A 9 8.06 6.68 -9.22
N LEU A 10 7.23 5.91 -8.50
CA LEU A 10 5.78 5.93 -8.68
C LEU A 10 5.20 7.34 -8.46
N ARG A 11 5.71 8.09 -7.49
CA ARG A 11 5.25 9.46 -7.25
C ARG A 11 5.55 10.41 -8.40
N SER A 12 6.74 10.31 -8.98
CA SER A 12 7.13 11.13 -10.11
C SER A 12 6.32 10.86 -11.38
N GLY A 13 5.80 9.64 -11.55
CA GLY A 13 5.00 9.24 -12.72
C GLY A 13 3.49 9.49 -12.63
N LEU A 14 2.97 9.94 -11.48
CA LEU A 14 1.53 10.03 -11.22
C LEU A 14 1.06 11.48 -11.01
N PHE A 15 0.29 11.99 -11.97
CA PHE A 15 -0.27 13.35 -12.00
C PHE A 15 -1.71 13.43 -11.46
N THR A 16 -1.99 12.66 -10.41
CA THR A 16 -3.33 12.56 -9.82
C THR A 16 -3.66 13.75 -8.90
N ARG A 17 -4.96 14.01 -8.69
CA ARG A 17 -5.45 15.08 -7.80
C ARG A 17 -5.53 14.64 -6.34
N THR A 18 -6.00 13.41 -6.08
CA THR A 18 -6.21 12.87 -4.73
C THR A 18 -5.44 11.56 -4.52
N VAL A 19 -5.83 10.49 -5.19
CA VAL A 19 -5.26 9.15 -4.99
C VAL A 19 -3.79 9.10 -5.43
N GLY A 20 -2.91 8.60 -4.56
CA GLY A 20 -1.50 8.41 -4.81
C GLY A 20 -0.63 9.60 -4.40
N LYS A 21 -1.17 10.74 -3.97
CA LYS A 21 -0.34 11.88 -3.53
C LYS A 21 0.68 11.51 -2.45
N ARG A 22 0.35 10.52 -1.63
CA ARG A 22 1.24 9.82 -0.70
C ARG A 22 1.27 8.33 -1.02
N ILE A 23 2.46 7.77 -1.14
CA ILE A 23 2.67 6.34 -1.40
C ILE A 23 3.55 5.76 -0.29
N LEU A 24 3.04 4.72 0.37
CA LEU A 24 3.79 3.90 1.30
C LEU A 24 4.03 2.55 0.63
N TYR A 25 5.29 2.20 0.43
CA TYR A 25 5.70 0.93 -0.16
C TYR A 25 6.29 0.03 0.92
N PHE A 26 5.91 -1.24 0.87
CA PHE A 26 6.40 -2.31 1.72
C PHE A 26 6.91 -3.44 0.83
N GLN A 27 8.09 -3.97 1.13
CA GLN A 27 8.56 -5.17 0.45
C GLN A 27 7.67 -6.37 0.84
N GLU A 28 7.35 -6.50 2.13
CA GLU A 28 6.44 -7.50 2.63
C GLU A 28 5.55 -6.90 3.72
N LEU A 29 4.31 -7.36 3.80
CA LEU A 29 3.43 -7.12 4.96
C LEU A 29 2.37 -8.22 5.11
N SER A 30 1.59 -8.16 6.18
CA SER A 30 0.45 -9.07 6.37
C SER A 30 -0.68 -8.78 5.37
N SER A 31 -1.26 -7.58 5.39
CA SER A 31 -2.31 -7.13 4.47
C SER A 31 -2.24 -5.62 4.24
N THR A 32 -2.34 -5.20 2.97
CA THR A 32 -2.43 -3.78 2.60
C THR A 32 -3.65 -3.10 3.19
N MET A 33 -4.76 -3.83 3.34
CA MET A 33 -5.99 -3.29 3.92
C MET A 33 -5.85 -3.04 5.44
N ASP A 34 -5.13 -3.89 6.17
CA ASP A 34 -4.85 -3.66 7.59
C ASP A 34 -3.97 -2.44 7.79
N GLU A 35 -2.92 -2.33 6.99
CA GLU A 35 -2.02 -1.18 7.04
C GLU A 35 -2.75 0.11 6.63
N ALA A 36 -3.63 0.06 5.64
CA ALA A 36 -4.48 1.20 5.28
C ALA A 36 -5.40 1.62 6.43
N ALA A 37 -6.03 0.67 7.12
CA ALA A 37 -6.87 0.96 8.28
C ALA A 37 -6.05 1.58 9.43
N ARG A 38 -4.85 1.06 9.70
CA ARG A 38 -3.94 1.60 10.72
C ARG A 38 -3.51 3.02 10.38
N GLN A 39 -3.15 3.29 9.13
CA GLN A 39 -2.74 4.61 8.67
C GLN A 39 -3.90 5.61 8.72
N ALA A 40 -5.11 5.20 8.33
CA ALA A 40 -6.31 6.01 8.48
C ALA A 40 -6.58 6.36 9.95
N GLY A 41 -6.46 5.39 10.86
CA GLY A 41 -6.57 5.62 12.30
C GLY A 41 -5.49 6.55 12.87
N ALA A 42 -4.32 6.60 12.21
CA ALA A 42 -3.23 7.53 12.53
C ALA A 42 -3.36 8.90 11.84
N GLY A 43 -4.47 9.17 11.13
CA GLY A 43 -4.71 10.45 10.46
C GLY A 43 -3.98 10.62 9.13
N ALA A 44 -3.71 9.52 8.41
CA ALA A 44 -3.14 9.60 7.07
C ALA A 44 -4.04 10.40 6.10
N GLU A 45 -3.40 11.12 5.19
CA GLU A 45 -4.08 11.97 4.20
C GLU A 45 -4.96 11.13 3.26
N GLU A 46 -6.08 11.72 2.84
CA GLU A 46 -6.95 11.14 1.81
C GLU A 46 -6.14 10.81 0.55
N GLY A 47 -6.41 9.64 -0.02
CA GLY A 47 -5.70 9.18 -1.20
C GLY A 47 -4.31 8.61 -0.93
N THR A 48 -3.92 8.40 0.33
CA THR A 48 -2.73 7.60 0.66
C THR A 48 -2.86 6.19 0.06
N VAL A 49 -1.83 5.77 -0.68
CA VAL A 49 -1.75 4.44 -1.31
C VAL A 49 -0.76 3.58 -0.56
N ILE A 50 -1.18 2.36 -0.22
CA ILE A 50 -0.33 1.32 0.37
C ILE A 50 -0.01 0.28 -0.71
N ILE A 51 1.27 0.00 -0.93
CA ILE A 51 1.75 -0.97 -1.93
C ILE A 51 2.60 -2.02 -1.23
N ALA A 52 2.51 -3.24 -1.73
CA ALA A 52 3.18 -4.42 -1.21
C ALA A 52 3.69 -5.28 -2.36
N GLU A 53 4.93 -5.75 -2.31
CA GLU A 53 5.33 -6.84 -3.22
C GLU A 53 4.67 -8.15 -2.79
N THR A 54 4.67 -8.45 -1.49
CA THR A 54 4.09 -9.69 -0.95
C THR A 54 3.15 -9.41 0.22
N GLN A 55 2.00 -10.11 0.25
CA GLN A 55 1.09 -10.14 1.40
C GLN A 55 1.01 -11.56 1.97
N HIS A 56 1.39 -11.71 3.25
CA HIS A 56 1.39 -13.01 3.94
C HIS A 56 0.02 -13.41 4.51
N ALA A 57 -0.89 -12.46 4.67
CA ALA A 57 -2.23 -12.64 5.24
C ALA A 57 -3.29 -11.86 4.45
N GLY A 58 -3.16 -11.85 3.11
CA GLY A 58 -4.12 -11.21 2.23
C GLY A 58 -5.53 -11.77 2.43
N ARG A 59 -6.53 -10.87 2.50
CA ARG A 59 -7.94 -11.25 2.72
C ARG A 59 -8.83 -10.83 1.57
N GLY A 60 -9.56 -11.79 1.03
CA GLY A 60 -10.70 -11.59 0.16
C GLY A 60 -12.02 -11.52 0.93
N ARG A 61 -13.12 -11.31 0.19
CA ARG A 61 -14.47 -11.26 0.78
C ARG A 61 -14.89 -12.62 1.34
N PHE A 62 -15.71 -12.59 2.39
CA PHE A 62 -16.28 -13.78 3.06
C PHE A 62 -15.23 -14.74 3.62
N GLY A 63 -14.16 -14.18 4.20
CA GLY A 63 -13.12 -14.98 4.86
C GLY A 63 -12.19 -15.76 3.91
N ARG A 64 -12.30 -15.54 2.60
CA ARG A 64 -11.39 -16.15 1.62
C ARG A 64 -9.98 -15.58 1.75
N THR A 65 -8.98 -16.42 1.57
CA THR A 65 -7.58 -15.98 1.46
C THR A 65 -7.33 -15.32 0.11
N TRP A 66 -6.55 -14.25 0.10
CA TRP A 66 -6.01 -13.63 -1.10
C TRP A 66 -4.51 -13.92 -1.19
N VAL A 67 -4.09 -14.65 -2.21
CA VAL A 67 -2.67 -14.97 -2.45
C VAL A 67 -2.03 -13.81 -3.21
N SER A 68 -1.01 -13.20 -2.60
CA SER A 68 -0.26 -12.09 -3.20
C SER A 68 1.23 -12.37 -3.08
N ALA A 69 1.78 -13.09 -4.06
CA ALA A 69 3.21 -13.34 -4.14
C ALA A 69 3.92 -12.15 -4.81
N MET A 70 5.23 -12.07 -4.61
CA MET A 70 6.09 -11.10 -5.29
C MET A 70 5.91 -11.15 -6.81
N GLY A 71 5.79 -9.98 -7.45
CA GLY A 71 5.67 -9.84 -8.90
C GLY A 71 4.24 -9.82 -9.46
N ASN A 72 3.22 -9.76 -8.59
CA ASN A 72 1.82 -9.61 -8.96
C ASN A 72 1.43 -8.19 -9.42
#